data_AF-A0A970Q644-F1
#
_entry.id   AF-A0A970Q644-F1
#
_cell.length_a   1.000
_cell.length_b   1.000
_cell.length_c   1.000
_cell.angle_alpha   90.00
_cell.angle_beta   90.00
_cell.angle_gamma   90.00
#
_symmetry.space_group_name_H-M   'P 1'
#
loop_
_entity.id
_entity.type
_entity.pdbx_description
1 polymer ?
#
loop_
_entity_poly.entity_id
_entity_poly.type
_entity_poly.pdbx_seq_one_letter_code
_entity_poly.pdbx_strand_id
1 'polypeptide(L)'
;MKRQLFLIFIVSLLVLSLAAGCAPQQRPMPETKPAPQQRSEPLPNTPKGPGNRVPNADSQEDAKRAEVLVDRIEDLEGIEDATVIISGSTAYVGVDMEADMQGRMTDVMKQRVTDRAKKSDMMLTRVYVSADSDTVTRLRNYARDIEDGKPISGIIRQIDEMFRRPAPTVR
;
A
#
# COMPACT_ATOMS: atom_id res chain seq x y z
N MET A 1 1.40 -66.58 -25.02
CA MET A 1 1.44 -65.15 -25.41
C MET A 1 0.10 -64.42 -25.28
N LYS A 2 -1.05 -65.03 -25.61
CA LYS A 2 -2.39 -64.38 -25.56
C LYS A 2 -2.90 -64.01 -24.14
N ARG A 3 -2.55 -64.77 -23.10
CA ARG A 3 -2.98 -64.52 -21.71
C ARG A 3 -2.24 -63.36 -21.03
N GLN A 4 -0.97 -63.17 -21.36
CA GLN A 4 -0.15 -62.05 -20.88
C GLN A 4 -0.56 -60.73 -21.55
N LEU A 5 -0.91 -60.78 -22.85
CA LEU A 5 -1.46 -59.64 -23.59
C LEU A 5 -2.82 -59.18 -23.03
N PHE A 6 -3.67 -60.13 -22.60
CA PHE A 6 -4.96 -59.84 -21.99
C PHE A 6 -4.84 -59.20 -20.59
N LEU A 7 -3.87 -59.67 -19.79
CA LEU A 7 -3.58 -59.08 -18.47
C LEU A 7 -3.05 -57.63 -18.58
N ILE A 8 -2.18 -57.35 -19.55
CA ILE A 8 -1.66 -55.99 -19.79
C ILE A 8 -2.79 -55.04 -20.23
N PHE A 9 -3.74 -55.52 -21.03
CA PHE A 9 -4.89 -54.72 -21.47
C PHE A 9 -5.83 -54.36 -20.30
N ILE A 10 -6.08 -55.30 -19.38
CA ILE A 10 -6.91 -55.07 -18.19
C ILE A 10 -6.24 -54.08 -17.22
N VAL A 11 -4.92 -54.21 -17.00
CA VAL A 11 -4.18 -53.29 -16.14
C VAL A 11 -4.11 -51.88 -16.75
N SER A 12 -3.95 -51.77 -18.07
CA SER A 12 -3.97 -50.48 -18.77
C SER A 12 -5.32 -49.77 -18.68
N LEU A 13 -6.43 -50.51 -18.66
CA LEU A 13 -7.78 -49.95 -18.55
C LEU A 13 -8.10 -49.50 -17.11
N LEU A 14 -7.47 -50.13 -16.11
CA LEU A 14 -7.65 -49.83 -14.69
C LEU A 14 -6.82 -48.62 -14.21
N VAL A 15 -5.74 -48.27 -14.92
CA VAL A 15 -4.93 -47.08 -14.66
C VAL A 15 -5.55 -45.81 -15.28
N LEU A 16 -6.38 -45.95 -16.32
CA LEU A 16 -7.00 -44.83 -17.03
C LEU A 16 -8.21 -44.21 -16.30
N SER A 17 -8.71 -44.84 -15.22
CA SER A 17 -9.91 -44.41 -14.48
C SER A 17 -9.65 -43.51 -13.28
N LEU A 18 -8.39 -43.13 -12.98
CA LEU A 18 -8.06 -42.21 -11.88
C LEU A 18 -7.92 -40.73 -12.30
N ALA A 19 -8.26 -40.37 -13.54
CA ALA A 19 -8.31 -38.97 -14.00
C ALA A 19 -9.74 -38.39 -14.06
N ALA A 20 -10.68 -38.91 -13.25
CA ALA A 20 -12.00 -38.32 -13.07
C ALA A 20 -11.93 -37.22 -11.99
N GLY A 21 -12.18 -35.99 -12.43
CA GLY A 21 -11.90 -34.75 -11.69
C GLY A 21 -12.62 -34.55 -10.36
N CYS A 22 -11.98 -33.73 -9.52
CA CYS A 22 -12.61 -33.02 -8.43
C CYS A 22 -13.73 -32.12 -8.98
N ALA A 23 -14.99 -32.44 -8.66
CA ALA A 23 -16.10 -31.53 -8.84
C ALA A 23 -16.14 -30.52 -7.67
N PRO A 24 -16.40 -29.21 -7.91
CA PRO A 24 -16.63 -28.26 -6.84
C PRO A 24 -17.99 -28.54 -6.19
N GLN A 25 -17.97 -28.85 -4.90
CA GLN A 25 -19.16 -29.13 -4.07
C GLN A 25 -19.87 -27.81 -3.71
N GLN A 26 -21.03 -27.55 -4.32
CA GLN A 26 -21.93 -26.46 -3.94
C GLN A 26 -22.64 -26.80 -2.62
N ARG A 27 -22.54 -25.90 -1.63
CA ARG A 27 -23.34 -25.94 -0.41
C ARG A 27 -24.78 -25.49 -0.72
N PRO A 28 -25.83 -26.11 -0.17
CA PRO A 28 -27.19 -25.60 -0.31
C PRO A 28 -27.32 -24.27 0.44
N MET A 29 -27.78 -23.24 -0.26
CA MET A 29 -28.17 -21.96 0.34
C MET A 29 -29.67 -22.02 0.68
N PRO A 30 -30.13 -21.44 1.81
CA PRO A 30 -31.55 -21.36 2.11
C PRO A 30 -32.28 -20.47 1.08
N GLU A 31 -33.44 -20.93 0.61
CA GLU A 31 -34.31 -20.19 -0.30
C GLU A 31 -34.63 -18.79 0.23
N THR A 32 -34.43 -17.76 -0.59
CA THR A 32 -35.10 -16.47 -0.41
C THR A 32 -35.60 -16.00 -1.77
N LYS A 33 -36.89 -15.67 -1.79
CA LYS A 33 -37.76 -15.34 -2.93
C LYS A 33 -37.16 -14.32 -3.93
N PRO A 34 -37.55 -14.37 -5.22
CA PRO A 34 -37.08 -13.40 -6.22
C PRO A 34 -37.78 -12.04 -6.05
N ALA A 35 -36.99 -10.98 -5.89
CA ALA A 35 -37.43 -9.59 -5.95
C ALA A 35 -37.23 -9.01 -7.38
N PRO A 36 -38.01 -8.01 -7.81
CA PRO A 36 -38.16 -7.66 -9.23
C PRO A 36 -36.93 -6.97 -9.83
N GLN A 37 -36.67 -7.25 -11.11
CA GLN A 37 -35.69 -6.55 -11.94
C GLN A 37 -36.04 -5.05 -12.04
N GLN A 38 -35.15 -4.18 -11.57
CA GLN A 38 -35.15 -2.76 -11.93
C GLN A 38 -33.95 -2.42 -12.81
N ARG A 39 -34.29 -2.21 -14.08
CA ARG A 39 -33.57 -1.47 -15.10
C ARG A 39 -32.92 -0.22 -14.52
N SER A 40 -31.59 -0.13 -14.58
CA SER A 40 -30.85 1.09 -14.24
C SER A 40 -30.96 2.10 -15.39
N GLU A 41 -31.87 3.06 -15.25
CA GLU A 41 -31.77 4.36 -15.94
C GLU A 41 -30.76 5.25 -15.20
N PRO A 42 -29.97 6.10 -15.89
CA PRO A 42 -29.04 7.01 -15.23
C PRO A 42 -29.69 8.39 -14.96
N LEU A 43 -29.69 8.84 -13.69
CA LEU A 43 -29.56 10.23 -13.17
C LEU A 43 -30.04 10.31 -11.69
N PRO A 44 -29.79 11.39 -10.90
CA PRO A 44 -28.56 12.13 -10.60
C PRO A 44 -28.25 12.13 -9.06
N ASN A 45 -26.98 12.40 -8.72
CA ASN A 45 -26.42 12.77 -7.41
C ASN A 45 -27.35 12.77 -6.17
N THR A 46 -27.16 11.79 -5.27
CA THR A 46 -27.69 11.81 -3.90
C THR A 46 -26.54 11.75 -2.88
N PRO A 47 -26.50 12.58 -1.82
CA PRO A 47 -25.36 12.63 -0.91
C PRO A 47 -25.26 11.37 -0.05
N LYS A 48 -24.19 10.61 -0.20
CA LYS A 48 -23.89 9.43 0.62
C LYS A 48 -23.28 9.89 1.96
N GLY A 49 -23.89 9.49 3.07
CA GLY A 49 -23.45 9.74 4.45
C GLY A 49 -22.03 9.20 4.76
N PRO A 50 -21.53 9.34 6.00
CA PRO A 50 -20.13 9.13 6.35
C PRO A 50 -19.78 7.63 6.41
N GLY A 51 -19.71 6.99 5.24
CA GLY A 51 -19.08 5.70 5.07
C GLY A 51 -17.57 5.89 5.01
N ASN A 52 -16.84 5.02 5.69
CA ASN A 52 -15.38 4.88 5.63
C ASN A 52 -14.88 5.02 4.18
N ARG A 53 -14.50 6.25 3.83
CA ARG A 53 -13.68 6.53 2.67
C ARG A 53 -12.33 5.94 3.00
N VAL A 54 -12.05 4.75 2.48
CA VAL A 54 -10.67 4.43 2.10
C VAL A 54 -10.20 5.67 1.33
N PRO A 55 -9.13 6.37 1.74
CA PRO A 55 -8.68 7.54 1.03
C PRO A 55 -8.19 7.09 -0.34
N ASN A 56 -9.11 7.00 -1.29
CA ASN A 56 -8.82 7.24 -2.69
C ASN A 56 -8.88 8.76 -2.87
N ALA A 57 -8.09 9.47 -2.04
CA ALA A 57 -7.52 10.73 -2.48
C ALA A 57 -6.73 10.34 -3.73
N ASP A 58 -6.98 11.04 -4.83
CA ASP A 58 -6.44 10.70 -6.13
C ASP A 58 -4.93 10.47 -5.98
N SER A 59 -4.47 9.24 -6.27
CA SER A 59 -3.06 8.90 -6.10
C SER A 59 -2.14 9.84 -6.88
N GLN A 60 -2.65 10.44 -7.96
CA GLN A 60 -1.94 11.47 -8.70
C GLN A 60 -1.91 12.81 -7.97
N GLU A 61 -2.97 13.18 -7.26
CA GLU A 61 -2.99 14.38 -6.42
C GLU A 61 -2.02 14.25 -5.25
N ASP A 62 -2.02 13.10 -4.57
CA ASP A 62 -1.09 12.81 -3.48
C ASP A 62 0.37 12.80 -3.97
N ALA A 63 0.65 12.26 -5.16
CA ALA A 63 1.98 12.31 -5.77
C ALA A 63 2.45 13.74 -6.07
N LYS A 64 1.58 14.57 -6.68
CA LYS A 64 1.90 15.99 -6.96
C LYS A 64 2.15 16.78 -5.69
N ARG A 65 1.34 16.53 -4.65
CA ARG A 65 1.53 17.16 -3.34
C ARG A 65 2.86 16.72 -2.71
N ALA A 66 3.22 15.45 -2.84
CA ALA A 66 4.48 14.92 -2.33
C ALA A 66 5.69 15.57 -3.00
N GLU A 67 5.67 15.73 -4.34
CA GLU A 67 6.71 16.40 -5.11
C GLU A 67 6.93 17.84 -4.62
N VAL A 68 5.86 18.61 -4.44
CA VAL A 68 5.96 19.96 -3.87
C VAL A 68 6.58 19.95 -2.47
N LEU A 69 6.26 18.95 -1.65
CA LEU A 69 6.81 18.84 -0.30
C LEU A 69 8.29 18.47 -0.29
N VAL A 70 8.77 17.67 -1.24
CA VAL A 70 10.21 17.36 -1.40
C VAL A 70 10.97 18.66 -1.58
N ASP A 71 10.64 19.45 -2.60
CA ASP A 71 11.27 20.76 -2.87
C ASP A 71 11.26 21.66 -1.63
N ARG A 72 10.10 21.70 -0.94
CA ARG A 72 9.93 22.56 0.23
C ARG A 72 10.77 22.14 1.42
N ILE A 73 11.01 20.84 1.59
CA ILE A 73 11.79 20.30 2.70
C ILE A 73 13.29 20.43 2.40
N GLU A 74 13.71 20.20 1.16
CA GLU A 74 15.10 20.38 0.70
C GLU A 74 15.56 21.85 0.77
N ASP A 75 14.64 22.82 0.68
CA ASP A 75 14.93 24.25 0.94
C ASP A 75 15.41 24.54 2.38
N LEU A 76 15.30 23.59 3.32
CA LEU A 76 15.73 23.80 4.71
C LEU A 76 17.24 23.54 4.85
N GLU A 77 17.94 24.50 5.45
CA GLU A 77 19.36 24.36 5.83
C GLU A 77 19.60 23.09 6.68
N GLY A 78 20.63 22.31 6.32
CA GLY A 78 20.96 21.05 6.98
C GLY A 78 20.29 19.80 6.37
N ILE A 79 19.54 19.94 5.26
CA ILE A 79 18.91 18.82 4.53
C ILE A 79 19.55 18.73 3.15
N GLU A 80 20.06 17.53 2.82
CA GLU A 80 20.67 17.25 1.51
C GLU A 80 19.64 16.70 0.51
N ASP A 81 18.77 15.79 0.95
CA ASP A 81 17.74 15.16 0.11
C ASP A 81 16.52 14.79 0.95
N ALA A 82 15.34 14.79 0.33
CA ALA A 82 14.11 14.36 0.96
C ALA A 82 13.34 13.35 0.12
N THR A 83 12.65 12.43 0.80
CA THR A 83 11.71 11.51 0.17
C THR A 83 10.38 11.60 0.90
N VAL A 84 9.31 11.89 0.15
CA VAL A 84 7.97 12.09 0.70
C VAL A 84 6.97 11.16 0.03
N ILE A 85 6.17 10.47 0.84
CA ILE A 85 4.98 9.74 0.38
C ILE A 85 3.77 10.25 1.15
N ILE A 86 2.71 10.62 0.43
CA ILE A 86 1.44 11.07 1.01
C ILE A 86 0.38 10.00 0.84
N SER A 87 -0.43 9.81 1.88
CA SER A 87 -1.64 9.01 1.84
C SER A 87 -2.76 9.82 2.51
N GLY A 88 -3.56 10.51 1.69
CA GLY A 88 -4.61 11.42 2.15
C GLY A 88 -4.04 12.59 2.97
N SER A 89 -4.26 12.57 4.29
CA SER A 89 -3.83 13.64 5.22
C SER A 89 -2.57 13.28 6.04
N THR A 90 -1.87 12.22 5.68
CA THR A 90 -0.63 11.77 6.34
C THR A 90 0.52 11.84 5.35
N ALA A 91 1.62 12.47 5.77
CA ALA A 91 2.90 12.45 5.05
C ALA A 91 3.92 11.59 5.80
N TYR A 92 4.65 10.78 5.06
CA TYR A 92 5.81 10.03 5.51
C TYR A 92 7.05 10.65 4.86
N VAL A 93 7.96 11.17 5.67
CA VAL A 93 9.11 11.95 5.24
C VAL A 93 10.39 11.24 5.71
N GLY A 94 11.23 10.87 4.75
CA GLY A 94 12.62 10.52 4.97
C GLY A 94 13.48 11.72 4.61
N VAL A 95 14.48 12.04 5.42
CA VAL A 95 15.42 13.12 5.15
C VAL A 95 16.85 12.62 5.31
N ASP A 96 17.68 12.91 4.33
CA ASP A 96 19.12 12.81 4.45
C ASP A 96 19.66 14.20 4.82
N MET A 97 20.54 14.24 5.81
CA MET A 97 21.12 15.48 6.30
C MET A 97 22.51 15.69 5.70
N GLU A 98 22.90 16.94 5.56
CA GLU A 98 24.24 17.31 5.10
C GLU A 98 25.35 16.67 5.95
N ALA A 99 26.47 16.30 5.33
CA ALA A 99 27.53 15.51 5.96
C ALA A 99 28.22 16.17 7.17
N ASP A 100 28.13 17.49 7.30
CA ASP A 100 28.66 18.27 8.43
C ASP A 100 27.72 18.27 9.66
N MET A 101 26.44 17.98 9.44
CA MET A 101 25.48 17.65 10.47
C MET A 101 25.69 16.18 10.83
N GLN A 102 26.20 15.86 12.04
CA GLN A 102 26.74 14.55 12.49
C GLN A 102 25.79 13.32 12.39
N GLY A 103 25.00 13.15 11.33
CA GLY A 103 24.06 12.06 11.09
C GLY A 103 22.89 11.97 12.07
N ARG A 104 22.79 12.89 13.05
CA ARG A 104 21.78 12.85 14.10
C ARG A 104 20.68 13.88 13.89
N MET A 105 19.50 13.39 13.53
CA MET A 105 18.28 14.20 13.55
C MET A 105 18.01 14.75 14.95
N THR A 106 17.91 16.08 15.07
CA THR A 106 17.53 16.75 16.32
C THR A 106 16.02 16.95 16.38
N ASP A 107 15.46 17.05 17.58
CA ASP A 107 14.03 17.35 17.75
C ASP A 107 13.65 18.70 17.10
N VAL A 108 14.58 19.67 17.15
CA VAL A 108 14.41 20.97 16.49
C VAL A 108 14.31 20.81 14.98
N MET A 109 15.19 20.02 14.36
CA MET A 109 15.14 19.81 12.92
C MET A 109 13.88 19.02 12.51
N LYS A 110 13.52 17.99 13.28
CA LYS A 110 12.27 17.24 13.08
C LYS A 110 11.03 18.14 13.13
N GLN A 111 11.01 19.09 14.06
CA GLN A 111 9.93 20.07 14.17
C GLN A 111 9.93 21.04 12.99
N ARG A 112 11.09 21.54 12.55
CA ARG A 112 11.21 22.39 11.37
C ARG A 112 10.66 21.73 10.12
N VAL A 113 11.03 20.47 9.86
CA VAL A 113 10.51 19.67 8.73
C VAL A 113 8.99 19.50 8.85
N THR A 114 8.49 19.15 10.04
CA THR A 114 7.05 18.97 10.29
C THR A 114 6.26 20.25 10.03
N ASP A 115 6.75 21.39 10.53
CA ASP A 115 6.11 22.68 10.36
C ASP A 115 6.16 23.15 8.91
N ARG A 116 7.29 22.94 8.23
CA ARG A 116 7.45 23.23 6.80
C ARG A 116 6.47 22.44 5.95
N ALA A 117 6.32 21.14 6.22
CA ALA A 117 5.37 20.29 5.52
C ALA A 117 3.92 20.77 5.72
N LYS A 118 3.50 21.00 6.97
CA LYS A 118 2.14 21.46 7.29
C LYS A 118 1.80 22.84 6.77
N LYS A 119 2.79 23.75 6.70
CA LYS A 119 2.61 25.09 6.11
C LYS A 119 2.48 25.03 4.59
N SER A 120 3.17 24.08 3.96
CA SER A 120 3.17 23.92 2.50
C SER A 120 1.94 23.16 2.01
N ASP A 121 1.41 22.25 2.82
CA ASP A 121 0.20 21.49 2.55
C ASP A 121 -0.73 21.46 3.77
N MET A 122 -1.79 22.29 3.70
CA MET A 122 -2.77 22.45 4.78
C MET A 122 -3.69 21.23 4.95
N MET A 123 -3.70 20.27 4.02
CA MET A 123 -4.47 19.03 4.16
C MET A 123 -3.76 18.02 5.08
N LEU A 124 -2.48 18.24 5.38
CA LEU A 124 -1.73 17.37 6.28
C LEU A 124 -2.15 17.54 7.74
N THR A 125 -2.67 16.47 8.32
CA THR A 125 -2.94 16.38 9.76
C THR A 125 -1.77 15.74 10.51
N ARG A 126 -1.03 14.85 9.84
CA ARG A 126 0.02 14.04 10.42
C ARG A 126 1.25 14.02 9.52
N VAL A 127 2.42 14.19 10.12
CA VAL A 127 3.71 14.11 9.43
C VAL A 127 4.60 13.19 10.27
N TYR A 128 5.08 12.12 9.65
CA TYR A 128 6.12 11.27 10.21
C TYR A 128 7.44 11.64 9.56
N VAL A 129 8.47 11.84 10.37
CA VAL A 129 9.81 12.24 9.89
C VAL A 129 10.85 11.29 10.48
N SER A 130 11.73 10.78 9.65
CA SER A 130 12.89 9.98 10.04
C SER A 130 14.13 10.37 9.25
N ALA A 131 15.29 10.35 9.90
CA ALA A 131 16.61 10.40 9.26
C ALA A 131 17.41 9.11 9.50
N ASP A 132 16.74 8.05 9.96
CA ASP A 132 17.33 6.73 10.05
C ASP A 132 17.57 6.17 8.64
N SER A 133 18.82 5.83 8.31
CA SER A 133 19.24 5.43 6.96
C SER A 133 18.41 4.28 6.40
N ASP A 134 18.06 3.31 7.26
CA ASP A 134 17.28 2.14 6.87
C ASP A 134 15.84 2.54 6.54
N THR A 135 15.23 3.40 7.37
CA THR A 135 13.90 3.96 7.14
C THR A 135 13.85 4.79 5.86
N VAL A 136 14.83 5.67 5.64
CA VAL A 136 14.92 6.51 4.43
C VAL A 136 15.08 5.65 3.19
N THR A 137 16.01 4.68 3.21
CA THR A 137 16.23 3.75 2.09
C THR A 137 14.96 2.97 1.74
N ARG A 138 14.27 2.43 2.75
CA ARG A 138 13.01 1.71 2.55
C ARG A 138 11.93 2.63 2.00
N LEU A 139 11.83 3.85 2.50
CA LEU A 139 10.88 4.83 2.00
C LEU A 139 11.14 5.19 0.52
N ARG A 140 12.39 5.42 0.12
CA ARG A 140 12.78 5.61 -1.29
C ARG A 140 12.40 4.42 -2.16
N ASN A 141 12.63 3.20 -1.68
CA ASN A 141 12.23 1.99 -2.42
C ASN A 141 10.73 1.95 -2.64
N TYR A 142 9.94 2.32 -1.64
CA TYR A 142 8.48 2.40 -1.77
C TYR A 142 8.03 3.53 -2.70
N ALA A 143 8.70 4.68 -2.69
CA ALA A 143 8.39 5.77 -3.62
C ALA A 143 8.60 5.32 -5.07
N ARG A 144 9.76 4.69 -5.36
CA ARG A 144 10.04 4.09 -6.68
C ARG A 144 9.04 3.01 -7.07
N ASP A 145 8.69 2.14 -6.14
CA ASP A 145 7.68 1.11 -6.37
C ASP A 145 6.31 1.69 -6.77
N ILE A 146 5.93 2.83 -6.18
CA ILE A 146 4.70 3.56 -6.54
C ILE A 146 4.83 4.18 -7.93
N GLU A 147 5.96 4.81 -8.24
CA GLU A 147 6.27 5.38 -9.57
C GLU A 147 6.24 4.30 -10.67
N ASP A 148 6.72 3.09 -10.36
CA ASP A 148 6.70 1.92 -11.24
C ASP A 148 5.29 1.30 -11.41
N GLY A 149 4.27 1.87 -10.76
CA GLY A 149 2.87 1.45 -10.89
C GLY A 149 2.47 0.27 -10.00
N LYS A 150 3.24 -0.06 -8.96
CA LYS A 150 2.83 -1.10 -8.00
C LYS A 150 1.63 -0.64 -7.16
N PRO A 151 0.79 -1.57 -6.66
CA PRO A 151 -0.40 -1.22 -5.88
C PRO A 151 -0.07 -0.46 -4.58
N ILE A 152 -0.45 0.82 -4.51
CA ILE A 152 -0.17 1.74 -3.41
C ILE A 152 -0.72 1.23 -2.07
N SER A 153 -1.91 0.62 -2.06
CA SER A 153 -2.59 0.21 -0.82
C SER A 153 -1.79 -0.82 0.01
N GLY A 154 -1.04 -1.70 -0.64
CA GLY A 154 -0.15 -2.65 0.04
C GLY A 154 1.10 -1.96 0.61
N ILE A 155 1.65 -1.01 -0.14
CA ILE A 155 2.84 -0.23 0.21
C ILE A 155 2.58 0.66 1.42
N ILE A 156 1.47 1.41 1.43
CA ILE A 156 1.11 2.30 2.55
C ILE A 156 0.99 1.53 3.87
N ARG A 157 0.46 0.29 3.85
CA ARG A 157 0.39 -0.54 5.05
C ARG A 157 1.78 -0.85 5.62
N GLN A 158 2.74 -1.17 4.75
CA GLN A 158 4.12 -1.45 5.13
C GLN A 158 4.83 -0.21 5.67
N ILE A 159 4.59 0.95 5.06
CA ILE A 159 5.13 2.24 5.53
C ILE A 159 4.57 2.57 6.92
N ASP A 160 3.26 2.43 7.11
CA ASP A 160 2.63 2.72 8.40
C ASP A 160 3.16 1.81 9.51
N GLU A 161 3.37 0.52 9.24
CA GLU A 161 4.01 -0.41 10.18
C GLU A 161 5.46 0.01 10.51
N MET A 162 6.20 0.55 9.54
CA MET A 162 7.56 1.05 9.74
C MET A 162 7.59 2.26 10.69
N PHE A 163 6.66 3.21 10.56
CA PHE A 163 6.63 4.43 11.37
C PHE A 163 5.83 4.32 12.68
N ARG A 164 4.92 3.34 12.82
CA ARG A 164 4.14 3.12 14.05
C ARG A 164 4.83 2.24 15.07
N ARG A 165 5.77 1.39 14.66
CA ARG A 165 6.48 0.52 15.61
C ARG A 165 7.37 1.38 16.52
N PRO A 166 7.11 1.40 17.84
CA PRO A 166 8.08 2.00 18.76
C PRO A 166 9.40 1.24 18.62
N ALA A 167 10.52 1.96 18.59
CA ALA A 167 11.84 1.35 18.59
C ALA A 167 11.91 0.30 19.72
N PRO A 168 12.44 -0.91 19.47
CA PRO A 168 12.49 -1.95 20.48
C PRO A 168 13.25 -1.42 21.70
N THR A 169 12.59 -1.38 22.85
CA THR A 169 13.25 -1.14 24.12
C THR A 169 14.10 -2.35 24.43
N VAL A 170 15.40 -2.27 24.14
CA VAL A 170 16.38 -3.21 24.68
C VAL A 170 16.34 -3.02 26.20
N ARG A 171 15.89 -4.04 26.92
CA ARG A 171 15.97 -4.10 28.38
C ARG A 171 17.33 -4.61 28.81
#